data_AF-A0A0F7Q122-F1
#
_entry.id   AF-A0A0F7Q122-F1
#
_cell.length_a   1.000
_cell.length_b   1.000
_cell.length_c   1.000
_cell.angle_alpha   90.00
_cell.angle_beta   90.00
_cell.angle_gamma   90.00
#
_symmetry.space_group_name_H-M   'P 1'
#
loop_
_entity.id
_entity.type
_entity.pdbx_description
1 polymer ?
#
loop_
_entity_poly.entity_id
_entity_poly.type
_entity_poly.pdbx_seq_one_letter_code
_entity_poly.pdbx_strand_id
1 'polypeptide(L)'
;IAMDPNQRQMLEVVFEALENSGLPLEKLDGAPVGCFVGSFASDYGDMQARDPDDRPANITVGVGRAILANRLSHFLNIKGPSLTIDTACSGSLA
;
A
#
# COMPACT_ATOMS: atom_id res chain seq x y z
N ILE A 1 6.06 -8.72 13.61
CA ILE A 1 5.30 -7.84 12.70
C ILE A 1 5.70 -8.20 11.28
N ALA A 2 4.87 -8.94 10.55
CA ALA A 2 5.13 -9.25 9.14
C ALA A 2 4.41 -8.22 8.27
N MET A 3 5.13 -7.22 7.79
CA MET A 3 4.65 -6.27 6.78
C MET A 3 5.43 -6.53 5.51
N ASP A 4 4.73 -6.65 4.39
CA ASP A 4 5.34 -6.74 3.07
C ASP A 4 6.32 -5.57 2.87
N PRO A 5 7.59 -5.84 2.53
CA PRO A 5 8.57 -4.80 2.25
C PRO A 5 8.08 -3.76 1.23
N ASN A 6 7.26 -4.15 0.26
CA ASN A 6 6.66 -3.22 -0.71
C ASN A 6 5.71 -2.22 -0.04
N GLN A 7 4.92 -2.66 0.96
CA GLN A 7 4.06 -1.75 1.71
C GLN A 7 4.86 -0.73 2.53
N ARG A 8 6.01 -1.15 3.09
CA ARG A 8 6.89 -0.27 3.86
C ARG A 8 7.57 0.76 2.95
N GLN A 9 8.22 0.30 1.90
CA GLN A 9 8.90 1.16 0.92
C GLN A 9 7.94 2.16 0.31
N MET A 10 6.72 1.75 0.00
CA MET A 10 5.74 2.65 -0.59
C MET A 10 5.27 3.75 0.38
N LEU A 11 5.17 3.47 1.68
CA LEU A 11 4.88 4.51 2.68
C LEU A 11 5.99 5.57 2.71
N GLU A 12 7.25 5.15 2.68
CA GLU A 12 8.42 6.03 2.68
C GLU A 12 8.46 6.88 1.40
N VAL A 13 8.38 6.24 0.23
CA VAL A 13 8.48 6.92 -1.08
C VAL A 13 7.30 7.88 -1.31
N VAL A 14 6.08 7.52 -0.89
CA VAL A 14 4.94 8.43 -1.01
C VAL A 14 5.10 9.64 -0.10
N PHE A 15 5.59 9.46 1.13
CA PHE A 15 5.89 10.57 2.01
C PHE A 15 6.96 11.49 1.41
N GLU A 16 8.06 10.94 0.92
CA GLU A 16 9.14 11.69 0.25
C GLU A 16 8.64 12.46 -0.98
N ALA A 17 7.76 11.85 -1.79
CA ALA A 17 7.16 12.50 -2.95
C ALA A 17 6.24 13.68 -2.54
N LEU A 18 5.47 13.53 -1.46
CA LEU A 18 4.62 14.60 -0.94
C LEU A 18 5.47 15.76 -0.41
N GLU A 19 6.51 15.48 0.38
CA GLU A 19 7.47 16.49 0.84
C GLU A 19 8.17 17.20 -0.33
N ASN A 20 8.60 16.44 -1.34
CA ASN A 20 9.22 17.00 -2.55
C ASN A 20 8.27 17.92 -3.33
N SER A 21 6.97 17.66 -3.30
CA SER A 21 5.96 18.52 -3.92
C SER A 21 5.67 19.81 -3.15
N GLY A 22 6.15 19.92 -1.91
CA GLY A 22 5.82 21.03 -1.00
C GLY A 22 4.36 21.04 -0.55
N LEU A 23 3.65 19.92 -0.67
CA LEU A 23 2.27 19.76 -0.21
C LEU A 23 2.27 19.31 1.26
N PRO A 24 1.80 20.14 2.21
CA PRO A 24 1.70 19.73 3.61
C PRO A 24 0.69 18.58 3.77
N LEU A 25 1.04 17.57 4.58
CA LEU A 25 0.19 16.40 4.83
C LEU A 25 -1.18 16.78 5.41
N GLU A 26 -1.27 17.86 6.17
CA GLU A 26 -2.51 18.36 6.77
C GLU A 26 -3.55 18.74 5.70
N LYS A 27 -3.12 19.03 4.46
CA LYS A 27 -4.04 19.28 3.34
C LYS A 27 -4.70 18.01 2.80
N LEU A 28 -4.14 16.83 3.10
CA LEU A 28 -4.68 15.54 2.70
C LEU A 28 -5.61 14.94 3.77
N ASP A 29 -5.50 15.41 5.02
CA ASP A 29 -6.29 14.90 6.14
C ASP A 29 -7.80 15.06 5.89
N GLY A 30 -8.50 13.92 5.70
CA GLY A 30 -9.92 13.90 5.38
C GLY A 30 -10.28 14.29 3.95
N ALA A 31 -9.31 14.63 3.09
CA ALA A 31 -9.56 15.12 1.75
C ALA A 31 -10.09 14.02 0.81
N PRO A 32 -10.92 14.37 -0.20
CA PRO A 32 -11.46 13.41 -1.18
C PRO A 32 -10.42 13.05 -2.26
N VAL A 33 -9.21 12.68 -1.83
CA VAL A 33 -8.09 12.28 -2.71
C VAL A 33 -8.10 10.77 -2.91
N GLY A 34 -7.99 10.32 -4.15
CA GLY A 34 -7.88 8.91 -4.50
C GLY A 34 -6.45 8.37 -4.37
N CYS A 35 -6.32 7.08 -4.11
CA CYS A 35 -5.08 6.33 -4.10
C CYS A 35 -5.20 5.13 -5.03
N PHE A 36 -4.30 5.04 -5.99
CA PHE A 36 -4.26 3.98 -6.99
C PHE A 36 -2.85 3.40 -6.99
N VAL A 37 -2.73 2.09 -6.77
CA VAL A 37 -1.45 1.38 -6.72
C VAL A 37 -1.45 0.26 -7.75
N GLY A 38 -0.53 0.31 -8.72
CA GLY A 38 -0.29 -0.81 -9.63
C GLY A 38 0.55 -1.89 -8.95
N SER A 39 0.06 -3.14 -8.92
CA SER A 39 0.81 -4.28 -8.38
C SER A 39 0.34 -5.60 -8.97
N PHE A 40 1.29 -6.43 -9.42
CA PHE A 40 1.01 -7.77 -9.97
C PHE A 40 1.52 -8.91 -9.07
N ALA A 41 2.59 -8.65 -8.31
CA ALA A 41 3.32 -9.66 -7.53
C ALA A 41 2.87 -9.71 -6.06
N SER A 42 2.99 -10.88 -5.44
CA SER A 42 2.65 -11.10 -4.02
C SER A 42 3.64 -12.03 -3.30
N ASP A 43 4.90 -12.01 -3.75
CA ASP A 43 5.95 -12.96 -3.36
C ASP A 43 6.14 -13.07 -1.85
N TYR A 44 6.10 -11.95 -1.13
CA TYR A 44 6.25 -11.96 0.33
C TYR A 44 5.07 -12.65 1.01
N GLY A 45 3.85 -12.46 0.50
CA GLY A 45 2.67 -13.19 0.95
C GLY A 45 2.78 -14.69 0.71
N ASP A 46 3.32 -15.09 -0.45
CA ASP A 46 3.53 -16.51 -0.79
C ASP A 46 4.62 -17.13 0.10
N MET A 47 5.69 -16.38 0.40
CA MET A 47 6.73 -16.81 1.34
C MET A 47 6.17 -17.02 2.76
N GLN A 48 5.32 -16.10 3.23
CA GLN A 48 4.66 -16.18 4.54
C GLN A 48 3.57 -17.28 4.61
N ALA A 49 3.13 -17.80 3.47
CA ALA A 49 2.15 -18.88 3.40
C ALA A 49 2.78 -20.28 3.39
N ARG A 50 4.11 -20.39 3.36
CA ARG A 50 4.84 -21.67 3.25
C ARG A 50 4.67 -22.57 4.48
N ASP A 51 4.59 -21.97 5.66
CA ASP A 51 4.38 -22.67 6.93
C ASP A 51 3.12 -22.12 7.61
N PRO A 52 2.01 -22.88 7.63
CA PRO A 52 0.78 -22.46 8.29
C PRO A 52 0.93 -22.25 9.81
N ASP A 53 1.84 -22.99 10.46
CA ASP A 53 2.00 -22.97 11.92
C ASP A 53 2.83 -21.75 12.40
N ASP A 54 3.69 -21.20 11.54
CA ASP A 54 4.48 -19.98 11.80
C ASP A 54 3.79 -18.70 11.30
N ARG A 55 2.54 -18.79 10.83
CA ARG A 55 1.85 -17.67 10.21
C ARG A 55 1.38 -16.65 11.27
N PRO A 56 1.84 -15.37 11.21
CA PRO A 56 1.46 -14.39 12.22
C PRO A 56 -0.01 -14.01 12.12
N ALA A 57 -0.66 -13.77 13.26
CA ALA A 57 -2.10 -13.46 13.33
C ALA A 57 -2.49 -12.20 12.52
N ASN A 58 -1.57 -11.27 12.32
CA ASN A 58 -1.79 -10.03 11.56
C ASN A 58 -1.34 -10.11 10.08
N ILE A 59 -1.07 -11.29 9.55
CA ILE A 59 -0.55 -11.48 8.20
C ILE A 59 -1.45 -10.88 7.11
N THR A 60 -2.78 -10.94 7.26
CA THR A 60 -3.73 -10.44 6.25
C THR A 60 -3.55 -8.95 6.00
N VAL A 61 -3.35 -8.15 7.06
CA VAL A 61 -3.02 -6.73 6.94
C VAL A 61 -1.55 -6.50 6.57
N GLY A 62 -0.70 -7.51 6.72
CA GLY A 62 0.71 -7.49 6.37
C GLY A 62 0.99 -7.65 4.88
N VAL A 63 0.19 -8.46 4.17
CA VAL A 63 0.49 -8.89 2.79
C VAL A 63 -0.69 -8.80 1.82
N GLY A 64 -1.89 -8.47 2.28
CA GLY A 64 -3.06 -8.38 1.41
C GLY A 64 -2.86 -7.35 0.30
N ARG A 65 -3.13 -7.71 -0.96
CA ARG A 65 -2.94 -6.81 -2.12
C ARG A 65 -3.66 -5.48 -1.97
N ALA A 66 -4.93 -5.50 -1.53
CA ALA A 66 -5.70 -4.29 -1.27
C ALA A 66 -5.09 -3.37 -0.19
N ILE A 67 -4.25 -3.92 0.69
CA ILE A 67 -3.59 -3.15 1.74
C ILE A 67 -2.51 -2.25 1.18
N LEU A 68 -1.97 -2.51 -0.02
CA LEU A 68 -1.04 -1.60 -0.68
C LEU A 68 -1.65 -0.19 -0.79
N ALA A 69 -2.81 -0.06 -1.44
CA ALA A 69 -3.50 1.24 -1.52
C ALA A 69 -4.13 1.65 -0.18
N ASN A 70 -4.81 0.73 0.51
CA ASN A 70 -5.56 1.08 1.73
C ASN A 70 -4.66 1.56 2.86
N ARG A 71 -3.43 1.06 2.98
CA ARG A 71 -2.47 1.50 4.01
C ARG A 71 -2.00 2.93 3.76
N LEU A 72 -1.77 3.31 2.50
CA LEU A 72 -1.49 4.71 2.14
C LEU A 72 -2.70 5.59 2.46
N SER A 73 -3.89 5.17 2.05
CA SER A 73 -5.12 5.93 2.32
C SER A 73 -5.36 6.10 3.82
N HIS A 74 -5.08 5.07 4.61
CA HIS A 74 -5.19 5.11 6.06
C HIS A 74 -4.15 6.04 6.68
N PHE A 75 -2.88 5.94 6.27
CA PHE A 75 -1.79 6.76 6.79
C PHE A 75 -1.98 8.26 6.50
N LEU A 76 -2.39 8.61 5.28
CA LEU A 76 -2.63 9.99 4.85
C LEU A 76 -4.02 10.52 5.24
N ASN A 77 -4.87 9.67 5.83
CA ASN A 77 -6.28 9.92 6.13
C ASN A 77 -7.14 10.43 4.95
N ILE A 78 -6.81 10.07 3.72
CA ILE A 78 -7.56 10.45 2.51
C ILE A 78 -8.83 9.59 2.34
N LYS A 79 -9.88 10.19 1.78
CA LYS A 79 -11.26 9.64 1.72
C LYS A 79 -11.78 9.37 0.31
N GLY A 80 -10.95 9.52 -0.72
CA GLY A 80 -11.31 9.13 -2.09
C GLY A 80 -11.19 7.62 -2.33
N PRO A 81 -11.35 7.16 -3.59
CA PRO A 81 -11.18 5.76 -3.96
C PRO A 81 -9.79 5.23 -3.56
N SER A 82 -9.71 4.01 -3.04
CA SER A 82 -8.45 3.35 -2.71
C SER A 82 -8.41 1.98 -3.39
N LEU A 83 -7.59 1.86 -4.44
CA LEU A 83 -7.61 0.72 -5.35
C LEU A 83 -6.21 0.21 -5.65
N THR A 84 -6.07 -1.11 -5.63
CA THR A 84 -4.90 -1.80 -6.16
C THR A 84 -5.27 -2.44 -7.48
N ILE A 85 -4.51 -2.13 -8.55
CA ILE A 85 -4.81 -2.49 -9.92
C ILE A 85 -3.75 -3.48 -10.42
N ASP A 86 -4.20 -4.55 -11.08
CA ASP A 86 -3.33 -5.53 -11.73
C ASP A 86 -3.68 -5.63 -13.21
N THR A 87 -2.87 -4.97 -14.04
CA THR A 87 -2.85 -5.16 -15.49
C THR A 87 -1.47 -5.63 -15.94
N ALA A 88 -0.79 -6.42 -15.10
CA ALA A 88 0.61 -6.80 -15.25
C ALA A 88 1.52 -5.57 -15.43
N CYS A 89 2.37 -5.56 -16.45
CA CYS A 89 3.41 -4.54 -16.66
C CYS A 89 2.88 -3.11 -16.80
N SER A 90 1.62 -2.92 -17.21
CA SER A 90 1.02 -1.59 -17.36
C SER A 90 0.31 -1.08 -16.11
N GLY A 91 0.30 -1.84 -15.01
CA GLY A 91 -0.53 -1.55 -13.83
C GLY A 91 -0.30 -0.18 -13.23
N SER A 92 0.92 0.36 -13.30
CA SER A 92 1.23 1.70 -12.79
C SER A 92 0.82 2.84 -13.73
N LEU A 93 0.49 2.54 -14.98
CA LEU A 93 0.06 3.51 -16.00
C LEU A 93 -1.46 3.55 -16.19
N ALA A 94 -2.16 2.54 -15.65
CA ALA A 94 -3.60 2.38 -15.75
C ALA A 94 -4.39 3.46 -14.99
#